data_AF-X0V6T7-F1
#
_entry.id   AF-X0V6T7-F1
#
_cell.length_a   1.000
_cell.length_b   1.000
_cell.length_c   1.000
_cell.angle_alpha   90.00
_cell.angle_beta   90.00
_cell.angle_gamma   90.00
#
_symmetry.space_group_name_H-M   'P 1'
#
loop_
_entity.id
_entity.type
_entity.pdbx_description
1 polymer ?
#
loop_
_entity_poly.entity_id
_entity_poly.type
_entity_poly.pdbx_seq_one_letter_code
_entity_poly.pdbx_strand_id
1 'polypeptide(L)'
;GHSGLSVLGYASSRDGIHIDERLTEPAYICSGPSACKMENKNFSSYAYTSGGSWSGCEDPRITKIDDRIYMTYTAFITWDTPPGIALTSISVKDFLKKHWNWKAPILISPPYEIHKNWVIFPEKINGKFAILHSISPDILIDYFDTLSFNENSCIKSYYKCFGREGCWDNRIRGIGPPPIKTREGWLALYHAIDKRDPNKYKIGAMILDEQDPSKILYCSNVPLLEPSAPYENEGYKAGVIYCCGALVKEEKLFVYYGGADTVICAAIADL
;
A
#
# COMPACT_ATOMS: atom_id res chain seq x y z
N GLY A 1 -9.23 -15.74 -6.48
CA GLY A 1 -9.53 -17.09 -7.03
C GLY A 1 -9.81 -18.05 -5.90
N HIS A 2 -10.20 -19.30 -6.18
CA HIS A 2 -10.53 -20.30 -5.14
C HIS A 2 -9.29 -20.94 -4.48
N SER A 3 -8.08 -20.65 -4.97
CA SER A 3 -6.83 -21.24 -4.50
C SER A 3 -6.33 -20.72 -3.14
N GLY A 4 -6.97 -19.68 -2.57
CA GLY A 4 -6.47 -19.02 -1.35
C GLY A 4 -5.11 -18.34 -1.54
N LEU A 5 -4.71 -18.10 -2.79
CA LEU A 5 -3.49 -17.39 -3.19
C LEU A 5 -3.88 -16.02 -3.77
N SER A 6 -3.30 -14.95 -3.20
CA SER A 6 -3.42 -13.59 -3.74
C SER A 6 -2.36 -13.38 -4.84
N VAL A 7 -2.81 -12.94 -6.01
CA VAL A 7 -1.97 -12.61 -7.18
C VAL A 7 -2.42 -11.26 -7.73
N LEU A 8 -1.56 -10.61 -8.53
CA LEU A 8 -1.89 -9.30 -9.11
C LEU A 8 -2.24 -9.46 -10.59
N GLY A 9 -3.45 -9.04 -10.95
CA GLY A 9 -3.91 -8.99 -12.34
C GLY A 9 -3.59 -7.65 -13.02
N TYR A 10 -3.85 -7.57 -14.33
CA TYR A 10 -3.78 -6.34 -15.09
C TYR A 10 -5.15 -5.95 -15.64
N ALA A 11 -5.49 -4.68 -15.49
CA ALA A 11 -6.58 -4.03 -16.18
C ALA A 11 -6.13 -2.65 -16.65
N SER A 12 -6.65 -2.18 -17.79
CA SER A 12 -6.38 -0.82 -18.29
C SER A 12 -7.67 -0.11 -18.66
N SER A 13 -7.64 1.21 -18.54
CA SER A 13 -8.75 2.11 -18.83
C SER A 13 -8.17 3.44 -19.34
N ARG A 14 -8.71 3.94 -20.45
CA ARG A 14 -8.34 5.24 -21.02
C ARG A 14 -8.97 6.40 -20.28
N ASP A 15 -10.21 6.26 -19.82
CA ASP A 15 -10.94 7.30 -19.10
C ASP A 15 -10.72 7.25 -17.58
N GLY A 16 -10.24 6.12 -17.05
CA GLY A 16 -10.02 5.88 -15.62
C GLY A 16 -11.21 5.25 -14.92
N ILE A 17 -12.28 4.90 -15.64
CA ILE A 17 -13.52 4.36 -15.07
C ILE A 17 -13.96 3.07 -15.78
N HIS A 18 -14.00 3.09 -17.11
CA HIS A 18 -14.40 1.93 -17.90
C HIS A 18 -13.18 1.09 -18.25
N ILE A 19 -13.18 -0.18 -17.83
CA ILE A 19 -12.10 -1.12 -18.14
C ILE A 19 -12.14 -1.45 -19.64
N ASP A 20 -11.16 -0.97 -20.39
CA ASP A 20 -10.98 -1.25 -21.82
C ASP A 20 -10.39 -2.66 -22.03
N GLU A 21 -9.53 -3.11 -21.12
CA GLU A 21 -8.86 -4.41 -21.19
C GLU A 21 -8.66 -4.98 -19.80
N ARG A 22 -8.86 -6.29 -19.66
CA ARG A 22 -8.51 -7.06 -18.48
C ARG A 22 -7.91 -8.38 -18.91
N LEU A 23 -6.72 -8.70 -18.41
CA LEU A 23 -6.08 -9.98 -18.71
C LEU A 23 -6.66 -11.08 -17.81
N THR A 24 -6.71 -12.29 -18.35
CA THR A 24 -7.08 -13.50 -17.58
C THR A 24 -5.92 -14.01 -16.75
N GLU A 25 -4.70 -13.92 -17.29
CA GLU A 25 -3.48 -14.34 -16.61
C GLU A 25 -2.97 -13.26 -15.64
N PRO A 26 -2.39 -13.65 -14.49
CA PRO A 26 -1.76 -12.71 -13.58
C PRO A 26 -0.62 -11.93 -14.25
N ALA A 27 -0.55 -10.63 -13.95
CA ALA A 27 0.58 -9.78 -14.33
C ALA A 27 1.76 -9.91 -13.36
N TYR A 28 1.50 -10.42 -12.14
CA TYR A 28 2.53 -10.73 -11.17
C TYR A 28 2.05 -11.83 -10.22
N ILE A 29 2.92 -12.83 -10.01
CA ILE A 29 2.77 -13.88 -9.01
C ILE A 29 4.01 -13.79 -8.11
N CYS A 30 3.81 -13.74 -6.80
CA CYS A 30 4.92 -13.71 -5.84
C CYS A 30 5.72 -15.02 -5.93
N SER A 31 7.02 -14.93 -6.25
CA SER A 31 7.92 -16.08 -6.40
C SER A 31 8.69 -16.43 -5.12
N GLY A 32 8.26 -15.94 -3.95
CA GLY A 32 9.01 -16.06 -2.69
C GLY A 32 10.17 -15.06 -2.64
N PRO A 33 10.03 -13.92 -1.93
CA PRO A 33 11.10 -12.92 -1.85
C PRO A 33 12.30 -13.43 -1.05
N SER A 34 13.51 -13.10 -1.51
CA SER A 34 14.71 -13.22 -0.67
C SER A 34 14.54 -12.32 0.56
N ALA A 35 15.01 -12.75 1.73
CA ALA A 35 14.87 -11.99 2.98
C ALA A 35 16.22 -11.61 3.57
N CYS A 36 16.26 -10.54 4.38
CA CYS A 36 17.48 -10.19 5.08
C CYS A 36 17.85 -11.23 6.14
N LYS A 37 19.15 -11.44 6.37
CA LYS A 37 19.65 -12.34 7.42
C LYS A 37 19.33 -11.75 8.79
N MET A 38 18.79 -12.58 9.68
CA MET A 38 18.61 -12.25 11.10
C MET A 38 19.19 -13.37 11.96
N GLU A 39 19.75 -13.00 13.12
CA GLU A 39 20.20 -13.98 14.12
C GLU A 39 19.01 -14.76 14.67
N ASN A 40 19.16 -16.09 14.73
CA ASN A 40 18.17 -17.06 15.21
C ASN A 40 17.44 -16.57 16.47
N LYS A 41 16.18 -16.17 16.33
CA LYS A 41 15.26 -16.10 17.46
C LYS A 41 14.33 -17.29 17.39
N ASN A 42 14.05 -17.89 18.54
CA ASN A 42 13.04 -18.94 18.68
C ASN A 42 11.68 -18.34 18.32
N PHE A 43 11.18 -18.62 17.12
CA PHE A 43 9.89 -18.11 16.67
C PHE A 43 8.80 -19.13 16.97
N SER A 44 7.76 -18.68 17.67
CA SER A 44 6.50 -19.42 17.76
C SER A 44 5.73 -19.26 16.45
N SER A 45 5.06 -20.32 16.00
CA SER A 45 4.10 -20.24 14.88
C SER A 45 3.04 -19.16 15.16
N TYR A 46 2.98 -18.13 14.34
CA TYR A 46 1.96 -17.08 14.44
C TYR A 46 0.83 -17.37 13.46
N ALA A 47 -0.36 -17.74 13.97
CA ALA A 47 -1.57 -17.75 13.16
C ALA A 47 -2.04 -16.29 12.94
N TYR A 48 -1.55 -15.65 11.88
CA TYR A 48 -2.02 -14.32 11.48
C TYR A 48 -3.10 -14.46 10.41
N THR A 49 -4.31 -13.94 10.68
CA THR A 49 -5.40 -13.89 9.71
C THR A 49 -5.59 -12.46 9.21
N SER A 50 -5.32 -12.23 7.93
CA SER A 50 -5.60 -10.96 7.24
C SER A 50 -6.27 -11.29 5.92
N GLY A 51 -7.58 -11.10 5.84
CA GLY A 51 -8.35 -11.42 4.64
C GLY A 51 -8.53 -12.93 4.44
N GLY A 52 -8.91 -13.32 3.21
CA GLY A 52 -9.19 -14.71 2.84
C GLY A 52 -8.03 -15.46 2.18
N SER A 53 -6.84 -14.87 2.16
CA SER A 53 -5.66 -15.47 1.55
C SER A 53 -4.72 -16.08 2.60
N TRP A 54 -4.03 -17.13 2.19
CA TRP A 54 -3.06 -17.87 3.02
C TRP A 54 -1.62 -17.74 2.50
N SER A 55 -1.44 -17.12 1.33
CA SER A 55 -0.13 -16.91 0.69
C SER A 55 -0.21 -15.90 -0.47
N GLY A 56 0.93 -15.40 -0.93
CA GLY A 56 1.04 -14.63 -2.17
C GLY A 56 1.39 -13.15 -1.96
N CYS A 57 0.84 -12.29 -2.82
CA CYS A 57 1.07 -10.85 -2.82
C CYS A 57 -0.24 -10.07 -2.69
N GLU A 58 -0.29 -9.18 -1.71
CA GLU A 58 -1.46 -8.37 -1.38
C GLU A 58 -1.16 -6.87 -1.40
N ASP A 59 -2.22 -6.08 -1.56
CA ASP A 59 -2.21 -4.62 -1.41
C ASP A 59 -1.07 -3.91 -2.16
N PRO A 60 -0.90 -4.12 -3.49
CA PRO A 60 0.20 -3.54 -4.23
C PRO A 60 0.10 -2.02 -4.27
N ARG A 61 1.22 -1.35 -4.02
CA ARG A 61 1.43 0.09 -4.27
C ARG A 61 2.52 0.25 -5.30
N ILE A 62 2.18 0.86 -6.42
CA ILE A 62 3.12 1.08 -7.52
C ILE A 62 3.52 2.55 -7.61
N THR A 63 4.80 2.80 -7.82
CA THR A 63 5.37 4.14 -7.96
C THR A 63 6.27 4.15 -9.18
N LYS A 64 6.00 5.05 -10.13
CA LYS A 64 6.87 5.27 -11.29
C LYS A 64 7.92 6.30 -10.92
N ILE A 65 9.20 5.94 -11.04
CA ILE A 65 10.32 6.88 -10.93
C ILE A 65 11.18 6.67 -12.16
N ASP A 66 11.39 7.74 -12.93
CA ASP A 66 12.07 7.72 -14.21
C ASP A 66 11.46 6.68 -15.19
N ASP A 67 12.29 5.75 -15.69
CA ASP A 67 11.92 4.69 -16.63
C ASP A 67 11.54 3.37 -15.93
N ARG A 68 11.33 3.38 -14.61
CA ARG A 68 11.03 2.19 -13.81
C ARG A 68 9.75 2.34 -13.00
N ILE A 69 9.06 1.21 -12.82
CA ILE A 69 7.94 1.07 -11.90
C ILE A 69 8.44 0.22 -10.73
N TYR A 70 8.38 0.78 -9.54
CA TYR A 70 8.63 0.09 -8.28
C TYR A 70 7.31 -0.33 -7.66
N MET A 71 7.27 -1.52 -7.08
CA MET A 71 6.09 -2.05 -6.42
C MET A 71 6.46 -2.54 -5.04
N THR A 72 5.85 -1.94 -4.02
CA THR A 72 5.77 -2.50 -2.67
C THR A 72 4.47 -3.26 -2.52
N TYR A 73 4.52 -4.40 -1.83
CA TYR A 73 3.32 -5.20 -1.55
C TYR A 73 3.50 -5.98 -0.25
N THR A 74 2.39 -6.36 0.37
CA THR A 74 2.41 -7.25 1.53
C THR A 74 2.61 -8.68 1.04
N ALA A 75 3.73 -9.28 1.43
CA ALA A 75 4.12 -10.63 1.06
C ALA A 75 3.71 -11.62 2.17
N PHE A 76 2.90 -12.60 1.81
CA PHE A 76 2.61 -13.77 2.62
C PHE A 76 3.42 -14.94 2.06
N ILE A 77 4.58 -15.21 2.67
CA ILE A 77 5.54 -16.18 2.13
C ILE A 77 5.05 -17.60 2.43
N THR A 78 4.63 -17.85 3.67
CA THR A 78 4.06 -19.13 4.14
C THR A 78 3.01 -18.86 5.20
N TRP A 79 2.14 -19.84 5.47
CA TRP A 79 1.07 -19.72 6.48
C TRP A 79 1.59 -19.51 7.92
N ASP A 80 2.84 -19.88 8.18
CA ASP A 80 3.50 -19.81 9.49
C ASP A 80 4.44 -18.61 9.63
N THR A 81 4.60 -17.79 8.58
CA THR A 81 5.37 -16.53 8.64
C THR A 81 4.45 -15.31 8.68
N PRO A 82 4.72 -14.32 9.54
CA PRO A 82 3.97 -13.08 9.54
C PRO A 82 4.20 -12.33 8.22
N PRO A 83 3.20 -11.56 7.75
CA PRO A 83 3.35 -10.80 6.53
C PRO A 83 4.40 -9.70 6.68
N GLY A 84 5.25 -9.57 5.66
CA GLY A 84 6.22 -8.50 5.56
C GLY A 84 6.05 -7.69 4.28
N ILE A 85 6.93 -6.73 4.05
CA ILE A 85 6.93 -5.88 2.86
C ILE A 85 8.01 -6.33 1.89
N ALA A 86 7.59 -6.70 0.69
CA ALA A 86 8.47 -6.99 -0.42
C ALA A 86 8.52 -5.83 -1.41
N LEU A 87 9.67 -5.68 -2.06
CA LEU A 87 9.94 -4.74 -3.13
C LEU A 87 10.32 -5.51 -4.40
N THR A 88 9.67 -5.18 -5.51
CA THR A 88 10.10 -5.56 -6.84
C THR A 88 10.01 -4.35 -7.77
N SER A 89 10.49 -4.51 -9.00
CA SER A 89 10.37 -3.47 -10.02
C SER A 89 10.48 -4.02 -11.43
N ILE A 90 9.95 -3.27 -12.37
CA ILE A 90 9.92 -3.58 -13.80
C ILE A 90 10.24 -2.30 -14.60
N SER A 91 10.74 -2.44 -15.83
CA SER A 91 10.88 -1.28 -16.72
C SER A 91 9.50 -0.80 -17.19
N VAL A 92 9.33 0.52 -17.38
CA VAL A 92 8.09 1.07 -17.97
C VAL A 92 7.83 0.47 -19.35
N LYS A 93 8.88 0.25 -20.14
CA LYS A 93 8.80 -0.37 -21.47
C LYS A 93 8.19 -1.77 -21.41
N ASP A 94 8.68 -2.63 -20.52
CA ASP A 94 8.20 -4.00 -20.38
C ASP A 94 6.78 -4.03 -19.84
N PHE A 95 6.46 -3.19 -18.84
CA PHE A 95 5.12 -3.06 -18.30
C PHE A 95 4.09 -2.65 -19.36
N LEU A 96 4.38 -1.63 -20.17
CA LEU A 96 3.49 -1.19 -21.26
C LEU A 96 3.35 -2.24 -22.37
N LYS A 97 4.38 -3.05 -22.61
CA LYS A 97 4.34 -4.19 -23.53
C LYS A 97 3.73 -5.44 -22.92
N LYS A 98 3.35 -5.41 -21.63
CA LYS A 98 2.83 -6.55 -20.86
C LYS A 98 3.81 -7.73 -20.84
N HIS A 99 5.10 -7.44 -20.96
CA HIS A 99 6.16 -8.41 -20.75
C HIS A 99 6.48 -8.41 -19.26
N TRP A 100 5.93 -9.35 -18.50
CA TRP A 100 5.99 -9.37 -17.02
C TRP A 100 7.36 -9.77 -16.46
N ASN A 101 8.42 -9.09 -16.92
CA ASN A 101 9.82 -9.27 -16.52
C ASN A 101 10.14 -8.53 -15.22
N TRP A 102 9.39 -8.83 -14.16
CA TRP A 102 9.64 -8.28 -12.84
C TRP A 102 10.99 -8.76 -12.31
N LYS A 103 11.74 -7.87 -11.65
CA LYS A 103 12.92 -8.28 -10.90
C LYS A 103 12.53 -9.26 -9.78
N ALA A 104 13.44 -10.17 -9.44
CA ALA A 104 13.27 -11.02 -8.27
C ALA A 104 12.94 -10.14 -7.05
N PRO A 105 11.85 -10.42 -6.31
CA PRO A 105 11.44 -9.60 -5.19
C PRO A 105 12.37 -9.81 -4.00
N ILE A 106 12.51 -8.77 -3.17
CA ILE A 106 13.26 -8.81 -1.91
C ILE A 106 12.39 -8.27 -0.78
N LEU A 107 12.42 -8.94 0.36
CA LEU A 107 11.80 -8.47 1.59
C LEU A 107 12.64 -7.30 2.14
N ILE A 108 12.04 -6.12 2.20
CA ILE A 108 12.68 -4.90 2.70
C ILE A 108 12.33 -4.61 4.16
N SER A 109 11.34 -5.33 4.71
CA SER A 109 11.07 -5.37 6.15
C SER A 109 11.84 -6.49 6.84
N PRO A 110 12.06 -6.41 8.16
CA PRO A 110 12.59 -7.52 8.93
C PRO A 110 11.70 -8.76 8.77
N PRO A 111 12.26 -9.95 8.53
CA PRO A 111 11.49 -11.18 8.55
C PRO A 111 10.96 -11.44 9.96
N TYR A 112 9.87 -12.20 10.04
CA TYR A 112 9.23 -12.58 11.31
C TYR A 112 8.63 -11.43 12.12
N GLU A 113 8.52 -10.24 11.53
CA GLU A 113 7.76 -9.11 12.06
C GLU A 113 6.59 -8.78 11.12
N ILE A 114 5.46 -8.33 11.69
CA ILE A 114 4.28 -7.95 10.91
C ILE A 114 4.49 -6.54 10.38
N HIS A 115 4.58 -6.41 9.05
CA HIS A 115 4.67 -5.12 8.36
C HIS A 115 3.67 -5.07 7.20
N LYS A 116 2.91 -3.97 7.12
CA LYS A 116 1.96 -3.67 6.04
C LYS A 116 2.09 -2.21 5.64
N ASN A 117 1.57 -1.87 4.45
CA ASN A 117 1.31 -0.49 4.04
C ASN A 117 2.56 0.39 3.91
N TRP A 118 3.60 -0.07 3.20
CA TRP A 118 4.75 0.80 2.91
C TRP A 118 4.64 1.32 1.48
N VAL A 119 5.02 2.58 1.28
CA VAL A 119 4.97 3.24 -0.03
C VAL A 119 6.27 3.97 -0.31
N ILE A 120 6.58 4.11 -1.59
CA ILE A 120 7.73 4.89 -2.07
C ILE A 120 7.18 6.24 -2.52
N PHE A 121 7.86 7.33 -2.18
CA PHE A 121 7.51 8.64 -2.74
C PHE A 121 7.81 8.69 -4.24
N PRO A 122 6.97 9.34 -5.07
CA PRO A 122 7.14 9.36 -6.52
C PRO A 122 8.29 10.25 -7.00
N GLU A 123 8.87 11.05 -6.11
CA GLU A 123 10.05 11.88 -6.38
C GLU A 123 11.10 11.67 -5.30
N LYS A 124 12.34 11.99 -5.64
CA LYS A 124 13.41 12.08 -4.65
C LYS A 124 13.19 13.30 -3.77
N ILE A 125 13.35 13.12 -2.47
CA ILE A 125 13.28 14.18 -1.46
C ILE A 125 14.71 14.47 -1.02
N ASN A 126 15.15 15.72 -1.18
CA ASN A 126 16.55 16.12 -0.94
C ASN A 126 17.58 15.23 -1.67
N GLY A 127 17.25 14.82 -2.90
CA GLY A 127 18.12 13.99 -3.74
C GLY A 127 18.12 12.49 -3.41
N LYS A 128 17.33 12.03 -2.44
CA LYS A 128 17.24 10.62 -2.03
C LYS A 128 15.85 10.03 -2.30
N PHE A 129 15.81 8.74 -2.61
CA PHE A 129 14.56 7.98 -2.60
C PHE A 129 14.04 7.91 -1.17
N ALA A 130 12.74 8.06 -0.96
CA ALA A 130 12.12 8.01 0.36
C ALA A 130 11.07 6.90 0.41
N ILE A 131 11.09 6.11 1.50
CA ILE A 131 10.10 5.05 1.76
C ILE A 131 9.36 5.40 3.05
N LEU A 132 8.06 5.64 2.94
CA LEU A 132 7.17 5.82 4.08
C LEU A 132 6.72 4.44 4.58
N HIS A 133 7.12 4.10 5.81
CA HIS A 133 6.94 2.76 6.37
C HIS A 133 6.13 2.73 7.68
N SER A 134 5.70 3.89 8.18
CA SER A 134 4.68 3.99 9.22
C SER A 134 4.04 5.38 9.21
N ILE A 135 2.77 5.45 9.62
CA ILE A 135 2.06 6.70 9.98
C ILE A 135 1.44 6.60 11.38
N SER A 136 1.80 5.55 12.14
CA SER A 136 1.21 5.22 13.43
C SER A 136 2.18 4.40 14.30
N PRO A 137 2.62 4.93 15.46
CA PRO A 137 2.19 6.19 16.07
C PRO A 137 2.72 7.43 15.34
N ASP A 138 3.90 7.32 14.73
CA ASP A 138 4.62 8.41 14.09
C ASP A 138 4.77 8.19 12.58
N ILE A 139 5.07 9.26 11.86
CA ILE A 139 5.51 9.17 10.47
C ILE A 139 6.97 8.74 10.45
N LEU A 140 7.23 7.54 9.92
CA LEU A 140 8.57 7.00 9.78
C LEU A 140 8.94 6.86 8.29
N ILE A 141 10.06 7.47 7.93
CA ILE A 141 10.55 7.55 6.56
C ILE A 141 12.07 7.31 6.57
N ASP A 142 12.50 6.33 5.77
CA ASP A 142 13.92 6.09 5.50
C ASP A 142 14.30 6.57 4.10
N TYR A 143 15.53 7.09 3.97
CA TYR A 143 16.05 7.71 2.76
C TYR A 143 17.23 6.94 2.18
N PHE A 144 17.24 6.76 0.86
CA PHE A 144 18.21 5.92 0.16
C PHE A 144 18.78 6.60 -1.08
N ASP A 145 20.06 6.37 -1.38
CA ASP A 145 20.66 6.81 -2.65
C ASP A 145 20.17 5.96 -3.83
N THR A 146 19.87 4.68 -3.57
CA THR A 146 19.30 3.74 -4.55
C THR A 146 18.26 2.83 -3.89
N LEU A 147 17.30 2.33 -4.67
CA LEU A 147 16.33 1.32 -4.22
C LEU A 147 16.84 -0.12 -4.47
N SER A 148 18.15 -0.35 -4.28
CA SER A 148 18.80 -1.65 -4.43
C SER A 148 19.05 -2.25 -3.06
N PHE A 149 18.17 -3.17 -2.66
CA PHE A 149 18.29 -3.90 -1.38
C PHE A 149 19.00 -5.24 -1.60
N ASN A 150 19.62 -5.75 -0.55
CA ASN A 150 20.18 -7.10 -0.49
C ASN A 150 19.89 -7.73 0.89
N GLU A 151 20.37 -8.95 1.13
CA GLU A 151 20.12 -9.70 2.36
C GLU A 151 20.68 -9.05 3.65
N ASN A 152 21.43 -7.94 3.53
CA ASN A 152 21.92 -7.16 4.67
C ASN A 152 21.17 -5.83 4.85
N SER A 153 20.17 -5.55 4.01
CA SER A 153 19.42 -4.29 4.00
C SER A 153 17.99 -4.53 4.47
N CYS A 154 17.65 -4.04 5.66
CA CYS A 154 16.28 -4.05 6.18
C CYS A 154 15.92 -2.70 6.81
N ILE A 155 14.68 -2.27 6.62
CA ILE A 155 14.14 -1.05 7.19
C ILE A 155 13.52 -1.40 8.54
N LYS A 156 14.09 -0.91 9.63
CA LYS A 156 13.49 -1.11 10.95
C LYS A 156 12.29 -0.18 11.08
N SER A 157 11.10 -0.75 11.11
CA SER A 157 9.87 0.01 11.31
C SER A 157 9.26 -0.27 12.69
N TYR A 158 8.49 0.69 13.18
CA TYR A 158 7.65 0.52 14.35
C TYR A 158 6.21 0.89 14.00
N TYR A 159 5.34 -0.10 14.14
CA TYR A 159 3.90 0.10 14.01
C TYR A 159 3.22 -0.24 15.33
N LYS A 160 2.29 0.64 15.73
CA LYS A 160 1.37 0.37 16.84
C LYS A 160 -0.04 0.71 16.40
N CYS A 161 -1.00 -0.06 16.89
CA CYS A 161 -2.43 0.25 16.78
C CYS A 161 -2.73 1.47 17.67
N PHE A 162 -2.39 2.65 17.13
CA PHE A 162 -2.45 3.95 17.78
C PHE A 162 -3.15 4.92 16.82
N GLY A 163 -3.87 5.89 17.38
CA GLY A 163 -4.59 6.86 16.58
C GLY A 163 -4.76 8.16 17.33
N ARG A 164 -5.32 9.16 16.67
CA ARG A 164 -5.49 10.49 17.26
C ARG A 164 -6.66 10.48 18.23
N GLU A 165 -6.40 10.73 19.51
CA GLU A 165 -7.46 10.80 20.53
C GLU A 165 -8.49 11.89 20.17
N GLY A 166 -9.77 11.59 20.39
CA GLY A 166 -10.87 12.49 20.04
C GLY A 166 -11.22 12.58 18.54
N CYS A 167 -10.38 12.08 17.64
CA CYS A 167 -10.64 12.04 16.19
C CYS A 167 -11.31 10.73 15.76
N TRP A 168 -11.71 10.64 14.48
CA TRP A 168 -12.30 9.43 13.90
C TRP A 168 -11.25 8.34 13.61
N ASP A 169 -10.00 8.70 13.37
CA ASP A 169 -8.89 7.80 13.07
C ASP A 169 -8.09 7.40 14.32
N ASN A 170 -8.82 6.95 15.35
CA ASN A 170 -8.29 6.79 16.71
C ASN A 170 -7.84 5.35 17.06
N ARG A 171 -7.83 4.42 16.10
CA ARG A 171 -7.48 3.00 16.31
C ARG A 171 -6.37 2.45 15.40
N ILE A 172 -6.73 2.08 14.18
CA ILE A 172 -5.81 1.56 13.16
C ILE A 172 -5.62 2.67 12.15
N ARG A 173 -4.38 2.90 11.70
CA ARG A 173 -4.05 3.83 10.62
C ARG A 173 -2.98 3.21 9.74
N GLY A 174 -3.14 3.29 8.42
CA GLY A 174 -2.13 2.86 7.47
C GLY A 174 -2.19 3.70 6.20
N ILE A 175 -1.03 4.01 5.62
CA ILE A 175 -0.99 4.73 4.35
C ILE A 175 -1.63 3.87 3.25
N GLY A 176 -2.41 4.52 2.39
CA GLY A 176 -3.04 3.88 1.24
C GLY A 176 -2.10 3.89 0.04
N PRO A 177 -2.36 4.74 -0.97
CA PRO A 177 -1.50 4.92 -2.14
C PRO A 177 -0.21 5.69 -1.81
N PRO A 178 0.78 5.66 -2.72
CA PRO A 178 1.90 6.62 -2.71
C PRO A 178 1.41 8.07 -2.62
N PRO A 179 2.06 8.94 -1.84
CA PRO A 179 1.66 10.34 -1.72
C PRO A 179 1.74 11.08 -3.06
N ILE A 180 0.80 12.00 -3.27
CA ILE A 180 0.70 12.81 -4.49
C ILE A 180 1.28 14.19 -4.19
N LYS A 181 2.18 14.66 -5.05
CA LYS A 181 2.74 16.01 -4.93
C LYS A 181 1.69 17.05 -5.30
N THR A 182 1.51 18.06 -4.45
CA THR A 182 0.61 19.19 -4.65
C THR A 182 1.33 20.50 -4.33
N ARG A 183 0.67 21.65 -4.55
CA ARG A 183 1.22 22.96 -4.17
C ARG A 183 1.32 23.16 -2.65
N GLU A 184 0.52 22.42 -1.88
CA GLU A 184 0.48 22.51 -0.42
C GLU A 184 1.43 21.52 0.27
N GLY A 185 2.08 20.63 -0.49
CA GLY A 185 2.91 19.53 0.01
C GLY A 185 2.46 18.17 -0.53
N TRP A 186 2.81 17.10 0.18
CA TRP A 186 2.45 15.73 -0.19
C TRP A 186 1.06 15.37 0.33
N LEU A 187 0.09 15.22 -0.57
CA LEU A 187 -1.22 14.65 -0.27
C LEU A 187 -1.08 13.14 -0.04
N ALA A 188 -1.24 12.73 1.23
CA ALA A 188 -1.19 11.36 1.68
C ALA A 188 -2.59 10.88 2.06
N LEU A 189 -3.15 9.97 1.26
CA LEU A 189 -4.39 9.27 1.57
C LEU A 189 -4.10 8.06 2.46
N TYR A 190 -4.88 7.90 3.51
CA TYR A 190 -4.69 6.81 4.48
C TYR A 190 -6.02 6.20 4.87
N HIS A 191 -6.00 4.92 5.21
CA HIS A 191 -7.17 4.24 5.78
C HIS A 191 -7.06 4.23 7.30
N ALA A 192 -8.20 4.32 7.98
CA ALA A 192 -8.26 4.20 9.42
C ALA A 192 -9.57 3.60 9.94
N ILE A 193 -9.54 3.19 11.22
CA ILE A 193 -10.69 2.71 11.97
C ILE A 193 -10.96 3.63 13.17
N ASP A 194 -12.24 3.91 13.41
CA ASP A 194 -12.73 4.54 14.63
C ASP A 194 -13.06 3.47 15.68
N LYS A 195 -12.63 3.65 16.93
CA LYS A 195 -13.05 2.84 18.08
C LYS A 195 -14.58 2.84 18.25
N ARG A 196 -15.26 3.92 17.85
CA ARG A 196 -16.73 4.06 17.89
C ARG A 196 -17.44 3.34 16.74
N ASP A 197 -16.72 3.04 15.67
CA ASP A 197 -17.22 2.36 14.48
C ASP A 197 -16.21 1.29 14.01
N PRO A 198 -15.93 0.28 14.86
CA PRO A 198 -14.76 -0.59 14.74
C PRO A 198 -14.80 -1.54 13.54
N ASN A 199 -15.95 -1.64 12.88
CA ASN A 199 -16.18 -2.50 11.72
C ASN A 199 -15.96 -1.76 10.40
N LYS A 200 -15.74 -0.45 10.42
CA LYS A 200 -15.56 0.34 9.21
C LYS A 200 -14.13 0.81 9.02
N TYR A 201 -13.52 0.40 7.90
CA TYR A 201 -12.35 1.07 7.37
C TYR A 201 -12.83 2.28 6.56
N LYS A 202 -12.29 3.46 6.86
CA LYS A 202 -12.62 4.73 6.20
C LYS A 202 -11.36 5.36 5.65
N ILE A 203 -11.48 6.24 4.66
CA ILE A 203 -10.34 6.91 4.03
C ILE A 203 -10.27 8.35 4.51
N GLY A 204 -9.08 8.78 4.93
CA GLY A 204 -8.74 10.15 5.30
C GLY A 204 -7.63 10.71 4.42
N ALA A 205 -7.30 11.98 4.63
CA ALA A 205 -6.17 12.64 4.00
C ALA A 205 -5.35 13.45 5.00
N MET A 206 -4.05 13.53 4.75
CA MET A 206 -3.16 14.49 5.37
C MET A 206 -2.26 15.13 4.31
N ILE A 207 -1.83 16.35 4.56
CA ILE A 207 -0.80 17.03 3.79
C ILE A 207 0.48 16.97 4.62
N LEU A 208 1.53 16.39 4.04
CA LEU A 208 2.87 16.35 4.63
C LEU A 208 3.74 17.44 4.00
N ASP A 209 4.69 17.98 4.75
CA ASP A 209 5.63 18.96 4.24
C ASP A 209 6.44 18.40 3.06
N GLU A 210 6.68 19.22 2.03
CA GLU A 210 7.33 18.78 0.79
C GLU A 210 8.78 18.32 1.02
N GLN A 211 9.52 19.05 1.88
CA GLN A 211 10.95 18.86 2.10
C GLN A 211 11.25 17.95 3.28
N ASP A 212 10.35 17.95 4.27
CA ASP A 212 10.40 17.09 5.44
C ASP A 212 9.04 16.40 5.68
N PRO A 213 8.72 15.35 4.89
CA PRO A 213 7.43 14.66 4.95
C PRO A 213 7.14 13.96 6.29
N SER A 214 8.07 13.98 7.25
CA SER A 214 7.76 13.56 8.63
C SER A 214 6.80 14.52 9.34
N LYS A 215 6.68 15.76 8.84
CA LYS A 215 5.81 16.81 9.39
C LYS A 215 4.45 16.80 8.72
N ILE A 216 3.40 16.68 9.53
CA ILE A 216 2.01 16.86 9.11
C ILE A 216 1.67 18.35 9.14
N LEU A 217 1.34 18.92 7.98
CA LEU A 217 0.87 20.32 7.87
C LEU A 217 -0.64 20.42 8.11
N TYR A 218 -1.40 19.52 7.49
CA TYR A 218 -2.86 19.45 7.59
C TYR A 218 -3.31 18.00 7.70
N CYS A 219 -4.41 17.75 8.41
CA CYS A 219 -4.98 16.42 8.51
C CYS A 219 -6.51 16.50 8.63
N SER A 220 -7.22 15.68 7.87
CA SER A 220 -8.68 15.69 7.84
C SER A 220 -9.27 15.33 9.22
N ASN A 221 -10.17 16.16 9.72
CA ASN A 221 -10.87 15.94 10.99
C ASN A 221 -12.10 15.02 10.86
N VAL A 222 -12.48 14.68 9.62
CA VAL A 222 -13.54 13.73 9.26
C VAL A 222 -13.03 12.82 8.14
N PRO A 223 -13.59 11.62 7.96
CA PRO A 223 -13.27 10.78 6.80
C PRO A 223 -13.66 11.49 5.51
N LEU A 224 -12.86 11.32 4.46
CA LEU A 224 -13.19 11.74 3.09
C LEU A 224 -14.14 10.75 2.41
N LEU A 225 -13.93 9.45 2.67
CA LEU A 225 -14.83 8.40 2.23
C LEU A 225 -15.12 7.46 3.39
N GLU A 226 -16.34 6.94 3.44
CA GLU A 226 -16.73 5.86 4.35
C GLU A 226 -17.70 4.88 3.66
N PRO A 227 -17.73 3.61 4.10
CA PRO A 227 -18.61 2.61 3.51
C PRO A 227 -20.08 3.02 3.65
N SER A 228 -20.74 3.20 2.52
CA SER A 228 -22.15 3.61 2.42
C SER A 228 -22.89 2.88 1.30
N ALA A 229 -22.21 2.49 0.22
CA ALA A 229 -22.83 1.78 -0.88
C ALA A 229 -22.99 0.27 -0.58
N PRO A 230 -23.95 -0.43 -1.22
CA PRO A 230 -24.14 -1.86 -1.04
C PRO A 230 -22.84 -2.66 -1.29
N TYR A 231 -22.11 -2.38 -2.37
CA TYR A 231 -20.88 -3.08 -2.73
C TYR A 231 -19.69 -2.86 -1.75
N GLU A 232 -19.83 -1.93 -0.80
CA GLU A 232 -18.84 -1.69 0.27
C GLU A 232 -19.21 -2.43 1.57
N ASN A 233 -20.43 -2.96 1.63
CA ASN A 233 -21.02 -3.64 2.78
C ASN A 233 -21.46 -5.08 2.46
N GLU A 234 -21.57 -5.43 1.19
CA GLU A 234 -21.92 -6.75 0.66
C GLU A 234 -20.68 -7.34 0.01
N GLY A 235 -20.05 -8.31 0.68
CA GLY A 235 -18.82 -8.93 0.19
C GLY A 235 -18.14 -9.75 1.27
N TYR A 236 -16.90 -10.16 1.00
CA TYR A 236 -16.10 -10.96 1.92
C TYR A 236 -15.92 -10.28 3.29
N LYS A 237 -15.77 -8.95 3.31
CA LYS A 237 -15.59 -8.19 4.56
C LYS A 237 -16.38 -6.88 4.53
N ALA A 238 -17.62 -6.92 5.02
CA ALA A 238 -18.50 -5.76 5.10
C ALA A 238 -17.85 -4.56 5.84
N GLY A 239 -18.11 -3.35 5.37
CA GLY A 239 -17.60 -2.12 5.99
C GLY A 239 -16.15 -1.79 5.62
N VAL A 240 -15.59 -2.42 4.59
CA VAL A 240 -14.22 -2.12 4.15
C VAL A 240 -14.24 -1.29 2.88
N ILE A 241 -13.71 -0.08 2.98
CA ILE A 241 -13.13 0.63 1.83
C ILE A 241 -11.62 0.79 2.04
N TYR A 242 -10.83 0.45 1.03
CA TYR A 242 -9.38 0.36 1.17
C TYR A 242 -8.65 0.84 -0.09
N CYS A 243 -7.97 1.99 -0.03
CA CYS A 243 -7.28 2.56 -1.18
C CYS A 243 -5.80 2.13 -1.25
N CYS A 244 -5.38 1.64 -2.42
CA CYS A 244 -3.98 1.29 -2.71
C CYS A 244 -3.41 2.08 -3.91
N GLY A 245 -4.27 2.75 -4.68
CA GLY A 245 -3.88 3.54 -5.85
C GLY A 245 -4.66 4.84 -5.95
N ALA A 246 -3.96 5.92 -6.25
CA ALA A 246 -4.56 7.20 -6.61
C ALA A 246 -3.68 7.90 -7.64
N LEU A 247 -4.28 8.71 -8.50
CA LEU A 247 -3.56 9.49 -9.50
C LEU A 247 -4.31 10.77 -9.84
N VAL A 248 -3.58 11.76 -10.36
CA VAL A 248 -4.16 13.00 -10.86
C VAL A 248 -4.20 12.94 -12.38
N LYS A 249 -5.37 13.18 -12.96
CA LYS A 249 -5.57 13.25 -14.41
C LYS A 249 -6.54 14.39 -14.69
N GLU A 250 -6.16 15.29 -15.59
CA GLU A 250 -7.01 16.43 -15.99
C GLU A 250 -7.51 17.25 -14.78
N GLU A 251 -6.59 17.58 -13.86
CA GLU A 251 -6.86 18.32 -12.60
C GLU A 251 -7.82 17.63 -11.61
N LYS A 252 -8.17 16.37 -11.88
CA LYS A 252 -9.00 15.56 -11.00
C LYS A 252 -8.18 14.48 -10.30
N LEU A 253 -8.43 14.32 -9.01
CA LEU A 253 -7.94 13.23 -8.20
C LEU A 253 -8.84 12.00 -8.41
N PHE A 254 -8.27 10.93 -8.93
CA PHE A 254 -8.88 9.61 -8.99
C PHE A 254 -8.35 8.77 -7.82
N VAL A 255 -9.24 8.24 -7.00
CA VAL A 255 -8.92 7.32 -5.90
C VAL A 255 -9.52 5.96 -6.21
N TYR A 256 -8.67 4.96 -6.40
CA TYR A 256 -9.09 3.57 -6.62
C TYR A 256 -9.03 2.81 -5.31
N TYR A 257 -10.15 2.20 -4.92
CA TYR A 257 -10.29 1.54 -3.64
C TYR A 257 -11.02 0.20 -3.75
N GLY A 258 -10.65 -0.75 -2.90
CA GLY A 258 -11.38 -2.00 -2.74
C GLY A 258 -12.65 -1.79 -1.92
N GLY A 259 -13.77 -2.37 -2.34
CA GLY A 259 -15.02 -2.43 -1.61
C GLY A 259 -15.28 -3.85 -1.09
N ALA A 260 -15.49 -3.96 0.23
CA ALA A 260 -15.78 -5.20 0.94
C ALA A 260 -14.83 -6.39 0.66
N ASP A 261 -13.54 -6.12 0.39
CA ASP A 261 -12.53 -7.09 -0.07
C ASP A 261 -13.01 -7.94 -1.29
N THR A 262 -13.85 -7.36 -2.15
CA THR A 262 -14.54 -8.08 -3.23
C THR A 262 -14.47 -7.39 -4.58
N VAL A 263 -14.66 -6.07 -4.60
CA VAL A 263 -14.70 -5.25 -5.83
C VAL A 263 -13.64 -4.16 -5.83
N ILE A 264 -13.32 -3.63 -7.00
CA ILE A 264 -12.56 -2.38 -7.14
C ILE A 264 -13.53 -1.27 -7.56
N CYS A 265 -13.41 -0.13 -6.92
CA CYS A 265 -14.23 1.07 -7.09
C CYS A 265 -13.33 2.28 -7.40
N ALA A 266 -13.93 3.34 -7.92
CA ALA A 266 -13.26 4.61 -8.17
C ALA A 266 -14.08 5.76 -7.58
N ALA A 267 -13.42 6.69 -6.92
CA ALA A 267 -13.96 7.99 -6.52
C ALA A 267 -13.16 9.10 -7.21
N ILE A 268 -13.85 10.17 -7.60
CA ILE A 268 -13.25 11.30 -8.33
C ILE A 268 -13.60 12.59 -7.58
N ALA A 269 -12.62 13.45 -7.38
CA ALA A 269 -12.78 14.79 -6.86
C ALA A 269 -11.86 15.77 -7.60
N ASP A 270 -12.16 17.06 -7.53
CA ASP A 270 -11.22 18.09 -7.95
C ASP A 270 -10.05 18.14 -6.93
N LEU A 271 -8.82 18.33 -7.43
CA LEU A 271 -7.61 18.35 -6.59
C LEU A 271 -7.36 19.73 -5.96
#